data_AF-U4QIV8-F1
#
_entry.id   AF-U4QIV8-F1
#
_cell.length_a   1.000
_cell.length_b   1.000
_cell.length_c   1.000
_cell.angle_alpha   90.00
_cell.angle_beta   90.00
_cell.angle_gamma   90.00
#
_symmetry.space_group_name_H-M   'P 1'
#
loop_
_entity.id
_entity.type
_entity.pdbx_description
1 polymer ?
#
loop_
_entity_poly.entity_id
_entity_poly.type
_entity_poly.pdbx_seq_one_letter_code
_entity_poly.pdbx_strand_id
1 'polypeptide(L)'
;MENYIPVDVDNLPDIFDIELAGEVFTFRFDYSSVTDYYTCTIIKDGKVLLAQEPLLLGNLIGATIPNTDLPWTDLRVLDPTGRATDAGKGKFGVSVQLYLDVKDPNGSEDENPDSVPLGYDPDEQADDLTDSEVDI
;
A
#
# COMPACT_ATOMS: atom_id res chain seq x y z
N MET A 1 12.35 -10.41 9.52
CA MET A 1 12.45 -9.88 8.15
C MET A 1 12.49 -8.38 8.27
N GLU A 2 13.35 -7.74 7.50
CA GLU A 2 13.28 -6.29 7.34
C GLU A 2 11.96 -5.97 6.65
N ASN A 3 11.05 -5.28 7.33
CA ASN A 3 9.68 -5.07 6.86
C ASN A 3 9.59 -3.89 5.89
N TYR A 4 10.53 -3.80 4.95
CA TYR A 4 10.61 -2.72 3.97
C TYR A 4 10.95 -3.26 2.57
N ILE A 5 10.57 -2.48 1.57
CA ILE A 5 10.85 -2.73 0.16
C ILE A 5 12.19 -2.06 -0.17
N PRO A 6 13.25 -2.83 -0.49
CA PRO A 6 14.53 -2.25 -0.90
C PRO A 6 14.39 -1.62 -2.29
N VAL A 7 14.82 -0.36 -2.42
CA VAL A 7 14.83 0.38 -3.68
C VAL A 7 16.27 0.71 -4.06
N ASP A 8 16.70 0.36 -5.27
CA ASP A 8 18.02 0.68 -5.82
C ASP A 8 18.04 2.14 -6.33
N VAL A 9 18.30 3.06 -5.40
CA VAL A 9 18.37 4.50 -5.70
C VAL A 9 19.58 4.91 -6.55
N ASP A 10 20.57 4.01 -6.73
CA ASP A 10 21.75 4.25 -7.55
C ASP A 10 21.52 3.85 -9.02
N ASN A 11 20.46 3.09 -9.31
CA ASN A 11 20.11 2.61 -10.65
C ASN A 11 18.64 2.88 -11.02
N LEU A 12 18.31 4.17 -11.18
CA LEU A 12 16.96 4.59 -11.52
C LEU A 12 16.71 4.67 -13.06
N PRO A 13 15.49 4.35 -13.53
CA PRO A 13 14.35 3.89 -12.74
C PRO A 13 14.55 2.47 -12.23
N ASP A 14 14.26 2.26 -10.96
CA ASP A 14 14.25 0.92 -10.37
C ASP A 14 12.86 0.32 -10.58
N ILE A 15 12.81 -0.85 -11.23
CA ILE A 15 11.56 -1.48 -11.67
C ILE A 15 11.63 -2.97 -11.36
N PHE A 16 10.66 -3.43 -10.57
CA PHE A 16 10.56 -4.83 -10.19
C PHE A 16 9.13 -5.21 -9.85
N ASP A 17 8.87 -6.52 -9.91
CA ASP A 17 7.61 -7.10 -9.45
C ASP A 17 7.71 -7.44 -7.97
N ILE A 18 6.61 -7.22 -7.25
CA ILE A 18 6.44 -7.56 -5.83
C ILE A 18 5.07 -8.20 -5.62
N GLU A 19 5.03 -9.25 -4.80
CA GLU A 19 3.78 -9.88 -4.36
C GLU A 19 3.35 -9.27 -3.02
N LEU A 20 2.15 -8.70 -2.98
CA LEU A 20 1.52 -8.10 -1.80
C LEU A 20 0.11 -8.65 -1.65
N ALA A 21 -0.24 -9.20 -0.48
CA ALA A 21 -1.55 -9.80 -0.21
C ALA A 21 -2.03 -10.80 -1.29
N GLY A 22 -1.12 -11.61 -1.84
CA GLY A 22 -1.42 -12.61 -2.87
C GLY A 22 -1.60 -12.05 -4.30
N GLU A 23 -1.34 -10.76 -4.50
CA GLU A 23 -1.41 -10.10 -5.80
C GLU A 23 -0.03 -9.59 -6.26
N VAL A 24 0.24 -9.68 -7.55
CA VAL A 24 1.51 -9.20 -8.13
C VAL A 24 1.34 -7.78 -8.65
N PHE A 25 2.21 -6.90 -8.18
CA PHE A 25 2.33 -5.52 -8.63
C PHE A 25 3.71 -5.27 -9.23
N THR A 26 3.79 -4.47 -10.27
CA THR A 26 5.06 -3.90 -10.73
C THR A 26 5.22 -2.52 -10.12
N PHE A 27 6.27 -2.34 -9.33
CA PHE A 27 6.65 -1.04 -8.80
C PHE A 27 7.71 -0.42 -9.70
N ARG A 28 7.58 0.88 -9.93
CA ARG A 28 8.59 1.69 -10.60
C ARG A 28 8.91 2.90 -9.74
N PHE A 29 10.19 3.04 -9.41
CA PHE A 29 10.71 4.18 -8.68
C PHE A 29 11.50 5.09 -9.61
N ASP A 30 11.22 6.39 -9.56
CA ASP A 30 11.95 7.42 -10.28
C ASP A 30 12.47 8.48 -9.29
N TYR A 31 13.37 9.35 -9.75
CA TYR A 31 13.82 10.53 -8.99
C TYR A 31 13.68 11.79 -9.83
N SER A 32 13.03 12.80 -9.25
CA SER A 32 12.89 14.13 -9.84
C SER A 32 13.95 15.07 -9.28
N SER A 33 14.94 15.43 -10.09
CA SER A 33 15.97 16.40 -9.71
C SER A 33 15.47 17.85 -9.58
N VAL A 34 14.28 18.14 -10.13
CA VAL A 34 13.67 19.48 -10.06
C VAL A 34 13.01 19.70 -8.70
N THR A 35 12.40 18.66 -8.14
CA THR A 35 11.63 18.74 -6.89
C THR A 35 12.31 18.05 -5.71
N ASP A 36 13.42 17.34 -5.93
CA ASP A 36 14.14 16.54 -4.92
C ASP A 36 13.24 15.51 -4.23
N TYR A 37 12.44 14.80 -5.04
CA TYR A 37 11.60 13.71 -4.57
C TYR A 37 11.85 12.45 -5.37
N TYR A 38 11.92 11.32 -4.66
CA TYR A 38 11.66 10.02 -5.26
C TYR A 38 10.15 9.87 -5.46
N THR A 39 9.76 9.16 -6.50
CA THR A 39 8.36 8.89 -6.80
C THR A 39 8.13 7.40 -6.99
N CYS A 40 6.92 6.93 -6.71
CA CYS A 40 6.49 5.56 -6.95
C CYS A 40 5.34 5.54 -7.94
N THR A 41 5.42 4.61 -8.90
CA THR A 41 4.35 4.24 -9.81
C THR A 41 3.99 2.78 -9.53
N ILE A 42 2.72 2.49 -9.31
CA ILE A 42 2.19 1.14 -9.07
C ILE A 42 1.41 0.69 -10.29
N ILE A 43 1.77 -0.47 -10.83
CA ILE A 43 1.17 -1.08 -12.01
C ILE A 43 0.68 -2.47 -11.62
N LYS A 44 -0.49 -2.86 -12.13
CA LYS A 44 -1.06 -4.21 -12.01
C LYS A 44 -1.63 -4.61 -13.36
N ASP A 45 -1.29 -5.79 -13.86
CA ASP A 45 -1.77 -6.31 -15.16
C ASP A 45 -1.59 -5.32 -16.34
N GLY A 46 -0.47 -4.58 -16.33
CA GLY A 46 -0.17 -3.56 -17.34
C GLY A 46 -0.96 -2.25 -17.22
N LYS A 47 -1.87 -2.13 -16.24
CA LYS A 47 -2.61 -0.92 -15.92
C LYS A 47 -1.88 -0.12 -14.84
N VAL A 48 -1.64 1.17 -15.09
CA VAL A 48 -1.13 2.09 -14.07
C VAL A 48 -2.24 2.40 -13.08
N LEU A 49 -2.06 2.00 -11.83
CA LEU A 49 -3.00 2.24 -10.73
C LEU A 49 -2.68 3.53 -9.97
N LEU A 50 -1.39 3.82 -9.85
CA LEU A 50 -0.84 5.02 -9.24
C LEU A 50 0.33 5.52 -10.09
N ALA A 51 0.36 6.81 -10.40
CA ALA A 51 1.39 7.40 -11.25
C ALA A 51 2.22 8.43 -10.48
N GLN A 52 3.52 8.17 -10.38
CA GLN A 52 4.54 9.10 -9.87
C GLN A 52 4.18 9.80 -8.54
N GLU A 53 3.60 9.07 -7.58
CA GLU A 53 3.32 9.64 -6.27
C GLU A 53 4.62 9.97 -5.54
N PRO A 54 4.80 11.21 -5.04
CA PRO A 54 6.02 11.57 -4.33
C PRO A 54 6.11 10.82 -3.00
N LEU A 55 7.28 10.27 -2.73
CA LEU A 55 7.59 9.59 -1.48
C LEU A 55 7.89 10.62 -0.40
N LEU A 56 6.87 11.00 0.37
CA LEU A 56 6.99 11.97 1.45
C LEU A 56 7.14 11.26 2.79
N LEU A 57 8.13 11.67 3.59
CA LEU A 57 8.38 11.08 4.90
C LEU A 57 7.12 11.12 5.80
N GLY A 58 6.74 9.97 6.34
CA GLY A 58 5.57 9.76 7.19
C GLY A 58 4.28 9.39 6.44
N ASN A 59 4.24 9.56 5.11
CA ASN A 59 3.03 9.34 4.33
C ASN A 59 2.85 7.87 3.92
N LEU A 60 1.58 7.51 3.78
CA LEU A 60 1.15 6.29 3.10
C LEU A 60 1.03 6.56 1.61
N ILE A 61 1.52 5.63 0.79
CA ILE A 61 1.37 5.67 -0.67
C ILE A 61 -0.07 5.32 -1.04
N GLY A 62 -0.67 6.06 -1.98
CA GLY A 62 -1.99 5.77 -2.53
C GLY A 62 -3.17 6.10 -1.60
N ALA A 63 -2.91 6.56 -0.37
CA ALA A 63 -3.92 6.72 0.68
C ALA A 63 -5.04 7.73 0.34
N THR A 64 -4.79 8.65 -0.59
CA THR A 64 -5.79 9.64 -1.02
C THR A 64 -6.55 9.23 -2.29
N ILE A 65 -6.23 8.07 -2.86
CA ILE A 65 -6.85 7.59 -4.10
C ILE A 65 -7.88 6.52 -3.75
N PRO A 66 -9.17 6.74 -4.04
CA PRO A 66 -10.20 5.72 -3.86
C PRO A 66 -10.14 4.70 -5.00
N ASN A 67 -9.09 3.87 -5.00
CA ASN A 67 -8.89 2.82 -6.00
C ASN A 67 -8.68 1.47 -5.31
N THR A 68 -9.68 0.60 -5.41
CA THR A 68 -9.69 -0.75 -4.80
C THR A 68 -8.70 -1.70 -5.45
N ASP A 69 -8.14 -1.35 -6.62
CA ASP A 69 -7.10 -2.17 -7.27
C ASP A 69 -5.72 -1.94 -6.65
N LEU A 70 -5.53 -0.89 -5.84
CA LEU A 70 -4.25 -0.63 -5.15
C LEU A 70 -3.93 -1.74 -4.13
N PRO A 71 -2.65 -1.92 -3.76
CA PRO A 71 -2.28 -2.87 -2.73
C PRO A 71 -3.06 -2.62 -1.44
N TRP A 72 -3.63 -3.69 -0.88
CA TRP A 72 -4.28 -3.67 0.43
C TRP A 72 -3.27 -3.49 1.56
N THR A 73 -2.02 -3.91 1.33
CA THR A 73 -0.91 -3.68 2.26
C THR A 73 -0.56 -2.20 2.30
N ASP A 74 -0.62 -1.60 3.49
CA ASP A 74 -0.20 -0.21 3.70
C ASP A 74 1.30 -0.05 3.42
N LEU A 75 1.65 0.94 2.61
CA LEU A 75 3.03 1.25 2.22
C LEU A 75 3.42 2.62 2.77
N ARG A 76 4.29 2.65 3.80
CA ARG A 76 4.64 3.87 4.52
C ARG A 76 6.10 4.27 4.29
N VAL A 77 6.33 5.52 3.89
CA VAL A 77 7.69 6.08 3.85
C VAL A 77 8.11 6.45 5.26
N LEU A 78 9.13 5.80 5.81
CA LEU A 78 9.50 5.96 7.23
C LEU A 78 11.01 5.96 7.44
N ASP A 79 11.46 6.74 8.43
CA ASP A 79 12.78 6.61 9.07
C ASP A 79 12.57 6.14 10.52
N PRO A 80 12.92 4.88 10.86
CA PRO A 80 12.79 4.37 12.22
C PRO A 80 13.63 5.13 13.26
N THR A 81 14.66 5.85 12.84
CA THR A 81 15.51 6.63 13.75
C THR A 81 14.90 7.97 14.13
N GLY A 82 13.90 8.45 13.38
CA GLY A 82 13.24 9.73 13.58
C GLY A 82 14.14 10.95 13.36
N ARG A 83 15.26 10.79 12.64
CA ARG A 83 16.26 11.85 12.42
C ARG A 83 16.07 12.56 11.08
N ALA A 84 15.49 11.88 10.11
CA ALA A 84 15.18 12.45 8.81
C ALA A 84 14.07 13.50 8.93
N THR A 85 14.20 14.57 8.16
CA THR A 85 13.18 15.62 8.01
C THR A 85 12.38 15.49 6.72
N ASP A 86 12.88 14.68 5.78
CA ASP A 86 12.32 14.42 4.45
C ASP A 86 12.91 13.11 3.90
N ALA A 87 12.41 12.68 2.74
CA ALA A 87 12.84 11.49 2.01
C ALA A 87 13.56 11.84 0.69
N GLY A 88 14.26 12.98 0.64
CA GLY A 88 14.98 13.43 -0.55
C GLY A 88 16.28 12.67 -0.80
N LYS A 89 17.09 13.18 -1.73
CA LYS A 89 18.35 12.56 -2.15
C LYS A 89 19.30 12.32 -0.96
N GLY A 90 19.88 11.13 -0.92
CA GLY A 90 20.85 10.71 0.11
C GLY A 90 20.22 10.30 1.45
N LYS A 91 18.88 10.31 1.56
CA LYS A 91 18.15 9.79 2.72
C LYS A 91 17.32 8.57 2.36
N PHE A 92 16.52 8.66 1.29
CA PHE A 92 15.77 7.52 0.77
C PHE A 92 16.72 6.45 0.21
N GLY A 93 16.45 5.18 0.51
CA GLY A 93 17.35 4.06 0.21
C GLY A 93 18.47 3.84 1.24
N VAL A 94 18.65 4.77 2.21
CA VAL A 94 19.72 4.70 3.23
C VAL A 94 19.15 4.67 4.64
N SER A 95 18.54 5.77 5.09
CA SER A 95 17.94 5.90 6.44
C SER A 95 16.41 5.96 6.38
N VAL A 96 15.85 6.40 5.25
CA VAL A 96 14.42 6.38 4.96
C VAL A 96 14.16 5.24 3.99
N GLN A 97 13.16 4.41 4.26
CA GLN A 97 12.75 3.31 3.37
C GLN A 97 11.24 3.30 3.21
N LEU A 98 10.75 2.51 2.24
CA LEU A 98 9.33 2.21 2.09
C LEU A 98 8.98 0.95 2.90
N TYR A 99 8.35 1.13 4.05
CA TYR A 99 7.96 0.05 4.95
C TYR A 99 6.60 -0.51 4.57
N LEU A 100 6.47 -1.83 4.72
CA LEU A 100 5.18 -2.50 4.75
C LEU A 100 4.61 -2.26 6.15
N ASP A 101 3.58 -1.43 6.29
CA ASP A 101 2.88 -1.24 7.55
C ASP A 101 1.89 -2.40 7.69
N VAL A 102 2.39 -3.57 8.12
CA VAL A 102 1.52 -4.67 8.52
C VAL A 102 0.84 -4.22 9.81
N LYS A 103 -0.34 -3.63 9.69
CA LYS A 103 -1.15 -3.27 10.84
C LYS A 103 -1.64 -4.54 11.50
N ASP A 104 -0.83 -5.13 12.39
CA ASP A 104 -1.37 -6.12 13.31
C ASP A 104 -0.63 -6.29 14.65
N PRO A 105 -1.22 -5.85 15.78
CA PRO A 105 -0.88 -6.34 17.11
C PRO A 105 -1.72 -7.53 17.61
N ASN A 106 -2.76 -8.02 16.90
CA ASN A 106 -3.80 -8.93 17.42
C ASN A 106 -4.53 -9.93 16.46
N GLY A 107 -4.17 -10.13 15.20
CA GLY A 107 -4.81 -11.07 14.27
C GLY A 107 -4.56 -10.72 12.80
N SER A 108 -3.84 -11.61 12.13
CA SER A 108 -3.57 -11.61 10.69
C SER A 108 -4.84 -11.41 9.87
N GLU A 109 -4.99 -10.25 9.23
CA GLU A 109 -5.94 -10.04 8.14
C GLU A 109 -5.14 -9.84 6.86
N ASP A 110 -4.52 -10.93 6.41
CA ASP A 110 -4.04 -11.07 5.03
C ASP A 110 -5.22 -11.39 4.08
N GLU A 111 -6.46 -11.27 4.58
CA GLU A 111 -7.71 -11.56 3.87
C GLU A 111 -8.44 -10.26 3.53
N ASN A 112 -8.99 -10.21 2.31
CA ASN A 112 -9.81 -9.10 1.85
C ASN A 112 -10.97 -8.86 2.85
N PRO A 113 -11.12 -7.67 3.46
CA PRO A 113 -12.19 -7.41 4.42
C PRO A 113 -13.61 -7.49 3.80
N ASP A 114 -13.74 -7.48 2.47
CA ASP A 114 -15.00 -7.72 1.77
C ASP A 114 -15.32 -9.22 1.59
N SER A 115 -14.35 -10.10 1.84
CA SER A 115 -14.58 -11.55 1.74
C SER A 115 -15.49 -12.06 2.85
N VAL A 116 -15.50 -11.39 4.01
CA VAL A 116 -16.39 -11.67 5.13
C VAL A 116 -16.84 -10.36 5.79
N PRO A 117 -18.10 -9.93 5.60
CA PRO A 117 -18.63 -8.75 6.27
C PRO A 117 -18.51 -8.87 7.79
N LEU A 118 -18.20 -7.75 8.46
CA LEU A 118 -18.24 -7.67 9.92
C LEU A 118 -19.61 -8.12 10.44
N GLY A 119 -19.65 -9.26 11.14
CA GLY A 119 -20.88 -9.88 11.66
C GLY A 119 -21.39 -11.09 10.89
N TYR A 120 -20.67 -11.56 9.86
CA TYR A 120 -20.99 -12.83 9.20
C TYR A 120 -20.64 -14.02 10.11
N ASP A 121 -21.66 -14.72 10.59
CA ASP A 121 -21.53 -16.01 11.25
C ASP A 121 -21.92 -17.12 10.25
N PRO A 122 -20.98 -17.97 9.80
CA PRO A 122 -21.27 -19.04 8.84
C PRO A 122 -22.22 -20.12 9.40
N ASP A 123 -22.40 -20.17 10.72
CA ASP A 123 -23.35 -21.06 11.41
C ASP A 123 -24.69 -20.36 11.70
N GLU A 124 -24.80 -19.06 11.44
CA GLU A 124 -26.06 -18.34 11.46
C GLU A 124 -26.87 -18.78 10.24
N GLN A 125 -27.87 -19.62 10.50
CA GLN A 125 -28.86 -19.99 9.49
C GLN A 125 -29.41 -18.70 8.89
N ALA A 126 -29.31 -18.56 7.56
CA ALA A 126 -29.94 -17.48 6.84
C ALA A 126 -31.40 -17.41 7.28
N ASP A 127 -31.73 -16.44 8.12
CA ASP A 127 -33.09 -16.25 8.57
C ASP A 127 -33.86 -15.78 7.33
N ASP A 128 -34.62 -16.70 6.74
CA ASP A 128 -35.50 -16.50 5.60
C ASP A 128 -36.71 -15.66 6.02
N LEU A 129 -36.43 -14.45 6.52
CA LEU A 129 -37.41 -13.40 6.74
C LEU A 129 -37.19 -12.33 5.68
N THR A 130 -37.23 -12.73 4.41
CA THR A 130 -37.52 -11.79 3.33
C THR A 130 -38.99 -11.35 3.43
N ASP A 131 -39.16 -10.04 3.26
CA ASP A 131 -40.37 -9.31 2.86
C ASP A 131 -41.56 -9.25 3.83
N SER A 132 -41.66 -8.10 4.49
CA SER A 132 -42.92 -7.37 4.46
C SER A 132 -42.68 -6.06 3.70
N GLU A 133 -43.23 -5.95 2.50
CA GLU A 133 -43.47 -4.65 1.85
C GLU A 133 -44.11 -3.72 2.88
N VAL A 134 -43.51 -2.55 3.09
CA VAL A 134 -44.17 -1.47 3.85
C VAL A 134 -44.95 -0.66 2.83
N ASP A 135 -46.19 -1.05 2.57
CA ASP A 135 -47.17 -0.19 1.91
C ASP A 135 -47.50 0.98 2.85
N ILE A 136 -47.10 2.22 2.48
CA ILE A 136 -47.77 3.47 2.91
C ILE A 136 -47.74 4.49 1.77
#